data_AF-A0A7K0BT63-F1
#
_entry.id   AF-A0A7K0BT63-F1
#
_cell.length_a   1.000
_cell.length_b   1.000
_cell.length_c   1.000
_cell.angle_alpha   90.00
_cell.angle_beta   90.00
_cell.angle_gamma   90.00
#
_symmetry.space_group_name_H-M   'P 1'
#
loop_
_entity.id
_entity.type
_entity.pdbx_description
1 polymer ?
#
loop_
_entity_poly.entity_id
_entity_poly.type
_entity_poly.pdbx_seq_one_letter_code
_entity_poly.pdbx_strand_id
1 'polypeptide(L)'
;MTAFAVACLALACAWRAMLVLSDDRRIRRPAVYRPGLDWTGAHELAPRRRWAWAGLTAALCLVPAMAAPAPWAQAVVILAAGTLIAWILRDRILHPARYTSVCIAVLALAVALAQTSPPAAGTAASFFAAQLYIVAGLRKLRSPQFMSGRVILHNFAYGTFQSLGGNHEFIPIPRPAEVLSSRTFPAACRTAALLTALVEPALGLGATGLMPPPLLIGLAIPVHLGFLLISPYRIVPFTAAALGLLTLSTLHPLIPLGLPS
;
A
#
# COMPACT_ATOMS: atom_id res chain seq x y z
N MET A 1 10.15 8.48 -14.00
CA MET A 1 9.14 8.41 -12.92
C MET A 1 7.95 7.51 -13.28
N THR A 2 7.41 7.57 -14.50
CA THR A 2 6.31 6.68 -14.94
C THR A 2 6.66 5.19 -14.84
N ALA A 3 7.85 4.77 -15.29
CA ALA A 3 8.31 3.38 -15.15
C ALA A 3 8.38 2.90 -13.68
N PHE A 4 8.80 3.77 -12.76
CA PHE A 4 8.80 3.45 -11.33
C PHE A 4 7.38 3.26 -10.80
N ALA A 5 6.43 4.11 -11.18
CA ALA A 5 5.03 3.95 -10.81
C ALA A 5 4.40 2.66 -11.38
N VAL A 6 4.76 2.29 -12.60
CA VAL A 6 4.38 1.00 -13.22
C VAL A 6 4.96 -0.18 -12.42
N ALA A 7 6.24 -0.12 -12.04
CA ALA A 7 6.88 -1.14 -11.21
C ALA A 7 6.23 -1.25 -9.82
N CYS A 8 5.90 -0.12 -9.19
CA CYS A 8 5.15 -0.06 -7.93
C CYS A 8 3.77 -0.71 -8.06
N LEU A 9 3.05 -0.44 -9.15
CA LEU A 9 1.75 -1.06 -9.43
C LEU A 9 1.88 -2.57 -9.62
N ALA A 10 2.85 -3.00 -10.42
CA ALA A 10 3.14 -4.42 -10.66
C ALA A 10 3.46 -5.14 -9.34
N LEU A 11 4.35 -4.57 -8.52
CA LEU A 11 4.71 -5.12 -7.21
C LEU A 11 3.48 -5.20 -6.29
N ALA A 12 2.70 -4.12 -6.18
CA ALA A 12 1.54 -4.09 -5.29
C ALA A 12 0.50 -5.16 -5.65
N CYS A 13 0.20 -5.29 -6.94
CA CYS A 13 -0.78 -6.23 -7.47
C CYS A 13 -0.28 -7.68 -7.43
N ALA A 14 0.96 -7.93 -7.86
CA ALA A 14 1.56 -9.26 -7.82
C ALA A 14 1.67 -9.76 -6.39
N TRP A 15 2.13 -8.92 -5.45
CA TRP A 15 2.21 -9.28 -4.04
C TRP A 15 0.83 -9.61 -3.48
N ARG A 16 -0.17 -8.76 -3.73
CA ARG A 16 -1.54 -9.01 -3.29
C ARG A 16 -2.12 -10.30 -3.86
N ALA A 17 -1.89 -10.57 -5.15
CA ALA A 17 -2.35 -11.79 -5.79
C ALA A 17 -1.66 -13.01 -5.16
N MET A 18 -0.35 -12.94 -4.95
CA MET A 18 0.43 -14.02 -4.34
C MET A 18 -0.02 -14.33 -2.92
N LEU A 19 -0.38 -13.32 -2.10
CA LEU A 19 -0.99 -13.58 -0.79
C LEU A 19 -2.27 -14.40 -0.92
N VAL A 20 -3.19 -13.98 -1.80
CA VAL A 20 -4.46 -14.70 -2.03
C VAL A 20 -4.22 -16.14 -2.49
N LEU A 21 -3.27 -16.35 -3.42
CA LEU A 21 -2.92 -17.67 -3.94
C LEU A 21 -2.19 -18.54 -2.90
N SER A 22 -1.37 -17.93 -2.04
CA SER A 22 -0.65 -18.63 -0.97
C SER A 22 -1.59 -19.07 0.15
N ASP A 23 -2.61 -18.27 0.46
CA ASP A 23 -3.64 -18.63 1.43
C ASP A 23 -4.43 -19.84 0.95
N ASP A 24 -4.81 -19.90 -0.33
CA ASP A 24 -5.54 -21.03 -0.92
C ASP A 24 -4.80 -22.37 -0.72
N ARG A 25 -3.47 -22.37 -0.88
CA ARG A 25 -2.64 -23.57 -0.69
C ARG A 25 -2.58 -24.04 0.77
N ARG A 26 -2.78 -23.14 1.73
CA ARG A 26 -2.68 -23.41 3.17
C ARG A 26 -4.02 -23.80 3.79
N ILE A 27 -5.14 -23.49 3.12
CA ILE A 27 -6.50 -23.82 3.57
C ILE A 27 -6.83 -25.26 3.16
N ARG A 28 -6.34 -26.24 3.93
CA ARG A 28 -6.78 -27.66 3.88
C ARG A 28 -7.93 -27.97 4.85
N ARG A 29 -8.39 -26.98 5.61
CA ARG A 29 -9.47 -27.09 6.62
C ARG A 29 -10.79 -26.58 6.04
N PRO A 30 -11.96 -27.05 6.52
CA PRO A 30 -13.27 -26.70 5.97
C PRO A 30 -13.59 -25.19 6.01
N ALA A 31 -12.96 -24.43 6.91
CA ALA A 31 -13.00 -22.96 6.92
C ALA A 31 -11.73 -22.37 7.58
N VAL A 32 -11.38 -21.13 7.23
CA VAL A 32 -10.34 -20.34 7.91
C VAL A 32 -10.89 -19.01 8.36
N TYR A 33 -10.71 -18.71 9.64
CA TYR A 33 -11.05 -17.40 10.19
C TYR A 33 -10.14 -16.32 9.61
N ARG A 34 -10.75 -15.31 9.00
CA ARG A 34 -10.07 -14.16 8.41
C ARG A 34 -10.54 -12.89 9.11
N PRO A 35 -9.62 -12.07 9.65
CA PRO A 35 -10.01 -10.81 10.27
C PRO A 35 -10.84 -9.93 9.32
N GLY A 36 -12.07 -9.61 9.74
CA GLY A 36 -13.05 -8.84 8.99
C GLY A 36 -13.91 -9.62 7.99
N LEU A 37 -13.80 -10.95 7.93
CA LEU A 37 -14.52 -11.84 7.01
C LEU A 37 -15.02 -13.13 7.67
N ASP A 38 -14.83 -13.24 8.99
CA ASP A 38 -15.16 -14.42 9.77
C ASP A 38 -14.63 -15.73 9.14
N TRP A 39 -15.34 -16.83 9.33
CA TRP A 39 -14.97 -18.13 8.78
C TRP A 39 -15.25 -18.18 7.28
N THR A 40 -14.20 -18.09 6.47
CA THR A 40 -14.30 -18.16 5.00
C THR A 40 -14.18 -19.61 4.52
N GLY A 41 -15.14 -20.07 3.72
CA GLY A 41 -15.19 -21.43 3.17
C GLY A 41 -14.56 -21.59 1.77
N ALA A 42 -14.35 -22.83 1.33
CA ALA A 42 -13.71 -23.13 0.03
C ALA A 42 -14.45 -22.56 -1.20
N HIS A 43 -15.78 -22.49 -1.16
CA HIS A 43 -16.61 -21.98 -2.25
C HIS A 43 -16.44 -20.46 -2.47
N GLU A 44 -16.15 -19.70 -1.41
CA GLU A 44 -15.87 -18.26 -1.49
C GLU A 44 -14.43 -17.98 -1.97
N LEU A 45 -13.52 -18.93 -1.74
CA LEU A 45 -12.11 -18.83 -2.16
C LEU A 45 -11.90 -19.10 -3.65
N ALA A 46 -12.66 -20.03 -4.24
CA ALA A 46 -12.55 -20.40 -5.66
C ALA A 46 -12.73 -19.23 -6.65
N PRO A 47 -13.77 -18.36 -6.55
CA PRO A 47 -13.86 -17.19 -7.42
C PRO A 47 -12.72 -16.20 -7.15
N ARG A 48 -12.34 -16.02 -5.88
CA ARG A 48 -11.26 -15.11 -5.50
C ARG A 48 -9.91 -15.53 -6.10
N ARG A 49 -9.63 -16.84 -6.15
CA ARG A 49 -8.45 -17.40 -6.79
C ARG A 49 -8.39 -17.11 -8.29
N ARG A 50 -9.51 -17.30 -9.00
CA ARG A 50 -9.59 -17.02 -10.45
C ARG A 50 -9.26 -15.56 -10.74
N TRP A 51 -9.82 -14.65 -9.95
CA TRP A 51 -9.55 -13.23 -10.06
C TRP A 51 -8.12 -12.84 -9.65
N ALA A 52 -7.55 -13.50 -8.64
CA ALA A 52 -6.16 -13.30 -8.27
C ALA A 52 -5.18 -13.74 -9.38
N TRP A 53 -5.47 -14.82 -10.11
CA TRP A 53 -4.69 -15.20 -11.29
C TRP A 53 -4.77 -14.15 -12.39
N ALA A 54 -5.96 -13.64 -12.71
CA ALA A 54 -6.11 -12.56 -13.68
C ALA A 54 -5.32 -11.31 -13.25
N GLY A 55 -5.40 -10.96 -11.96
CA GLY A 55 -4.61 -9.88 -11.36
C GLY A 55 -3.11 -10.09 -11.44
N LEU A 56 -2.63 -11.32 -11.16
CA LEU A 56 -1.21 -11.66 -11.27
C LEU A 56 -0.73 -11.58 -12.71
N THR A 57 -1.47 -12.15 -13.67
CA THR A 57 -1.13 -12.09 -15.09
C THR A 57 -1.05 -10.64 -15.57
N ALA A 58 -2.05 -9.81 -15.26
CA ALA A 58 -2.03 -8.39 -15.61
C ALA A 58 -0.83 -7.65 -14.97
N ALA A 59 -0.50 -7.94 -13.70
CA ALA A 59 0.66 -7.37 -13.04
C ALA A 59 1.99 -7.80 -13.68
N LEU A 60 2.11 -9.06 -14.08
CA LEU A 60 3.30 -9.57 -14.76
C LEU A 60 3.46 -8.99 -16.16
N CYS A 61 2.36 -8.72 -16.89
CA CYS A 61 2.41 -8.06 -18.20
C CYS A 61 2.96 -6.63 -18.14
N LEU A 62 2.87 -5.95 -16.99
CA LEU A 62 3.45 -4.61 -16.82
C LEU A 62 4.98 -4.61 -16.86
N VAL A 63 5.64 -5.72 -16.49
CA VAL A 63 7.11 -5.82 -16.48
C VAL A 63 7.71 -5.73 -17.88
N PRO A 64 7.36 -6.60 -18.86
CA PRO A 64 7.86 -6.48 -20.22
C PRO A 64 7.36 -5.21 -20.92
N ALA A 65 6.20 -4.68 -20.54
CA ALA A 65 5.69 -3.42 -21.10
C ALA A 65 6.63 -2.23 -20.84
N MET A 66 7.41 -2.25 -19.75
CA MET A 66 8.42 -1.21 -19.48
C MET A 66 9.58 -1.21 -20.48
N ALA A 67 9.81 -2.31 -21.21
CA ALA A 67 10.87 -2.47 -22.20
C ALA A 67 10.35 -2.55 -23.65
N ALA A 68 9.02 -2.53 -23.84
CA ALA A 68 8.40 -2.67 -25.16
C ALA A 68 8.37 -1.34 -25.94
N PRO A 69 8.26 -1.38 -27.28
CA PRO A 69 8.11 -0.18 -28.11
C PRO A 69 6.82 0.60 -27.79
N ALA A 70 6.86 1.92 -27.97
CA ALA A 70 5.88 2.87 -27.46
C ALA A 70 4.39 2.58 -27.73
N PRO A 71 3.92 2.19 -28.94
CA PRO A 71 2.48 1.98 -29.10
C PRO A 71 2.01 0.69 -28.39
N TRP A 72 2.84 -0.35 -28.39
CA TRP A 72 2.52 -1.63 -27.75
C TRP A 72 2.62 -1.53 -26.23
N ALA A 73 3.66 -0.89 -25.70
CA ALA A 73 3.82 -0.64 -24.28
C ALA A 73 2.61 0.11 -23.71
N GLN A 74 2.18 1.18 -24.39
CA GLN A 74 1.05 2.01 -23.98
C GLN A 74 -0.25 1.20 -23.89
N ALA A 75 -0.58 0.44 -24.94
CA ALA A 75 -1.78 -0.39 -25.00
C ALA A 75 -1.77 -1.47 -23.90
N VAL A 76 -0.63 -2.14 -23.69
CA VAL A 76 -0.48 -3.18 -22.66
C VAL A 76 -0.66 -2.58 -21.27
N VAL A 77 -0.05 -1.42 -20.98
CA VAL A 77 -0.19 -0.75 -19.68
C VAL A 77 -1.65 -0.36 -19.41
N ILE A 78 -2.36 0.20 -20.39
CA ILE A 78 -3.77 0.59 -20.24
C ILE A 78 -4.65 -0.64 -19.99
N LEU A 79 -4.50 -1.70 -20.80
CA LEU A 79 -5.28 -2.93 -20.66
C LEU A 79 -4.99 -3.64 -19.33
N ALA A 80 -3.72 -3.71 -18.93
CA ALA A 80 -3.32 -4.30 -17.65
C ALA A 80 -3.89 -3.48 -16.48
N ALA A 81 -3.75 -2.15 -16.49
CA ALA A 81 -4.31 -1.28 -15.47
C ALA A 81 -5.84 -1.40 -15.36
N GLY A 82 -6.56 -1.43 -16.49
CA GLY A 82 -8.01 -1.66 -16.51
C GLY A 82 -8.39 -3.03 -15.92
N THR A 83 -7.67 -4.08 -16.26
CA THR A 83 -7.86 -5.43 -15.71
C THR A 83 -7.62 -5.45 -14.20
N LEU A 84 -6.57 -4.77 -13.73
CA LEU A 84 -6.26 -4.65 -12.30
C LEU A 84 -7.35 -3.86 -11.55
N ILE A 85 -7.87 -2.77 -12.12
CA ILE A 85 -9.00 -2.03 -11.53
C ILE A 85 -10.23 -2.94 -11.42
N ALA A 86 -10.59 -3.65 -12.50
CA ALA A 86 -11.74 -4.57 -12.49
C ALA A 86 -11.57 -5.67 -11.44
N TRP A 87 -10.38 -6.27 -11.35
CA TRP A 87 -10.06 -7.25 -10.30
C TRP A 87 -10.23 -6.64 -8.90
N ILE A 88 -9.65 -5.48 -8.64
CA ILE A 88 -9.69 -4.84 -7.32
C ILE A 88 -11.12 -4.43 -6.94
N LEU A 89 -11.91 -3.92 -7.88
CA LEU A 89 -13.32 -3.61 -7.64
C LEU A 89 -14.11 -4.88 -7.31
N ARG A 90 -13.86 -5.99 -8.02
CA ARG A 90 -14.49 -7.27 -7.73
C ARG A 90 -14.10 -7.82 -6.36
N ASP A 91 -12.81 -7.75 -6.00
CA ASP A 91 -12.32 -8.16 -4.68
C ASP A 91 -12.90 -7.28 -3.56
N ARG A 92 -13.18 -6.00 -3.83
CA ARG A 92 -13.84 -5.07 -2.89
C ARG A 92 -15.31 -5.39 -2.63
N ILE A 93 -16.06 -5.93 -3.60
CA ILE A 93 -17.44 -6.40 -3.36
C ILE A 93 -17.45 -7.47 -2.27
N LEU A 94 -16.44 -8.34 -2.30
CA LEU A 94 -16.26 -9.38 -1.30
C LEU A 94 -15.64 -8.83 0.00
N HIS A 95 -14.80 -7.78 -0.10
CA HIS A 95 -13.97 -7.26 1.00
C HIS A 95 -13.97 -5.72 1.06
N PRO A 96 -15.07 -5.09 1.52
CA PRO A 96 -15.30 -3.64 1.38
C PRO A 96 -14.32 -2.74 2.18
N ALA A 97 -13.64 -3.27 3.19
CA ALA A 97 -12.98 -2.47 4.23
C ALA A 97 -11.48 -2.13 4.01
N ARG A 98 -10.85 -2.45 2.87
CA ARG A 98 -9.39 -2.26 2.72
C ARG A 98 -9.01 -1.03 1.89
N TYR A 99 -8.49 0.00 2.56
CA TYR A 99 -7.93 1.22 1.93
C TYR A 99 -6.82 0.90 0.92
N THR A 100 -6.03 -0.15 1.15
CA THR A 100 -5.03 -0.67 0.22
C THR A 100 -5.59 -0.92 -1.18
N SER A 101 -6.81 -1.46 -1.28
CA SER A 101 -7.49 -1.68 -2.57
C SER A 101 -7.76 -0.37 -3.30
N VAL A 102 -8.23 0.66 -2.58
CA VAL A 102 -8.47 1.98 -3.18
C VAL A 102 -7.17 2.57 -3.69
N CYS A 103 -6.10 2.51 -2.87
CA CYS A 103 -4.79 3.04 -3.24
C CYS A 103 -4.23 2.37 -4.51
N ILE A 104 -4.33 1.04 -4.61
CA ILE A 104 -3.91 0.30 -5.81
C ILE A 104 -4.75 0.68 -7.03
N ALA A 105 -6.08 0.76 -6.90
CA ALA A 105 -6.97 1.12 -8.00
C ALA A 105 -6.71 2.55 -8.51
N VAL A 106 -6.47 3.49 -7.59
CA VAL A 106 -6.10 4.86 -7.93
C VAL A 106 -4.74 4.92 -8.61
N LEU A 107 -3.75 4.15 -8.14
CA LEU A 107 -2.46 4.06 -8.84
C LEU A 107 -2.61 3.47 -10.23
N ALA A 108 -3.40 2.41 -10.39
CA ALA A 108 -3.67 1.81 -11.69
C ALA A 108 -4.29 2.83 -12.66
N LEU A 109 -5.28 3.60 -12.18
CA LEU A 109 -5.90 4.67 -12.96
C LEU A 109 -4.87 5.75 -13.33
N ALA A 110 -4.07 6.22 -12.37
CA ALA A 110 -3.05 7.23 -12.63
C ALA A 110 -1.99 6.75 -13.62
N VAL A 111 -1.57 5.48 -13.54
CA VAL A 111 -0.64 4.85 -14.50
C VAL A 111 -1.25 4.77 -15.90
N ALA A 112 -2.54 4.41 -16.02
CA ALA A 112 -3.25 4.41 -17.30
C ALA A 112 -3.38 5.83 -17.87
N LEU A 113 -3.72 6.82 -17.04
CA LEU A 113 -3.75 8.23 -17.43
C LEU A 113 -2.37 8.71 -17.87
N ALA A 114 -1.28 8.25 -17.25
CA ALA A 114 0.07 8.67 -17.62
C ALA A 114 0.45 8.26 -19.05
N GLN A 115 -0.27 7.26 -19.60
CA GLN A 115 -0.10 6.83 -20.99
C GLN A 115 -0.81 7.75 -21.99
N THR A 116 -1.89 8.43 -21.59
CA THR A 116 -2.74 9.22 -22.52
C THR A 116 -2.71 10.72 -22.24
N SER A 117 -2.55 11.11 -20.98
CA SER A 117 -2.45 12.48 -20.48
C SER A 117 -1.56 12.53 -19.22
N PRO A 118 -0.24 12.68 -19.38
CA PRO A 118 0.69 12.79 -18.26
C PRO A 118 0.33 13.88 -17.22
N PRO A 119 -0.13 15.07 -17.62
CA PRO A 119 -0.58 16.09 -16.66
C PRO A 119 -1.72 15.61 -15.77
N ALA A 120 -2.77 15.02 -16.37
CA ALA A 120 -3.92 14.51 -15.62
C ALA A 120 -3.52 13.41 -14.62
N ALA A 121 -2.58 12.55 -15.01
CA ALA A 121 -2.04 11.51 -14.13
C ALA A 121 -1.34 12.08 -12.90
N GLY A 122 -0.46 13.07 -13.09
CA GLY A 122 0.25 13.72 -11.98
C GLY A 122 -0.71 14.48 -11.06
N THR A 123 -1.66 15.24 -11.62
CA THR A 123 -2.68 15.95 -10.83
C THR A 123 -3.55 14.99 -10.02
N ALA A 124 -4.02 13.89 -10.63
CA ALA A 124 -4.80 12.88 -9.92
C ALA A 124 -3.98 12.23 -8.81
N ALA A 125 -2.74 11.81 -9.10
CA ALA A 125 -1.85 11.22 -8.11
C ALA A 125 -1.57 12.17 -6.94
N SER A 126 -1.32 13.46 -7.24
CA SER A 126 -1.13 14.52 -6.26
C SER A 126 -2.35 14.69 -5.36
N PHE A 127 -3.55 14.80 -5.92
CA PHE A 127 -4.79 14.91 -5.16
C PHE A 127 -5.02 13.72 -4.23
N PHE A 128 -4.92 12.48 -4.75
CA PHE A 128 -5.18 11.30 -3.96
C PHE A 128 -4.10 11.01 -2.92
N ALA A 129 -2.82 11.27 -3.22
CA ALA A 129 -1.75 11.18 -2.24
C ALA A 129 -1.94 12.21 -1.12
N ALA A 130 -2.25 13.47 -1.46
CA ALA A 130 -2.55 14.50 -0.48
C ALA A 130 -3.71 14.09 0.43
N GLN A 131 -4.83 13.64 -0.14
CA GLN A 131 -5.98 13.14 0.63
C GLN A 131 -5.59 11.96 1.53
N LEU A 132 -4.88 10.97 0.99
CA LEU A 132 -4.44 9.79 1.74
C LEU A 132 -3.66 10.18 2.99
N TYR A 133 -2.63 11.02 2.83
CA TYR A 133 -1.69 11.31 3.91
C TYR A 133 -2.19 12.42 4.85
N ILE A 134 -2.87 13.46 4.35
CA ILE A 134 -3.45 14.51 5.21
C ILE A 134 -4.56 13.92 6.08
N VAL A 135 -5.51 13.17 5.49
CA VAL A 135 -6.62 12.61 6.26
C VAL A 135 -6.11 11.56 7.25
N ALA A 136 -5.17 10.69 6.85
CA ALA A 136 -4.58 9.72 7.76
C ALA A 136 -3.83 10.41 8.92
N GLY A 137 -3.03 11.44 8.62
CA GLY A 137 -2.30 12.22 9.60
C GLY A 137 -3.21 12.94 10.58
N LEU A 138 -4.22 13.66 10.10
CA LEU A 138 -5.20 14.36 10.95
C LEU A 138 -5.98 13.40 11.84
N ARG A 139 -6.37 12.22 11.33
CA ARG A 139 -7.03 11.19 12.15
C ARG A 139 -6.10 10.67 13.25
N LYS A 140 -4.80 10.51 12.97
CA LYS A 140 -3.79 10.09 13.95
C LYS A 140 -3.56 11.15 15.02
N LEU A 141 -3.39 12.41 14.61
CA LEU A 141 -3.23 13.56 15.52
C LEU A 141 -4.43 13.72 16.46
N ARG A 142 -5.65 13.47 15.96
CA ARG A 142 -6.89 13.54 16.75
C ARG A 142 -7.17 12.29 17.59
N SER A 143 -6.37 11.24 17.49
CA SER A 143 -6.60 9.98 18.23
C SER A 143 -5.71 9.93 19.48
N PRO A 144 -6.27 10.08 20.69
CA PRO A 144 -5.49 9.99 21.93
C PRO A 144 -4.82 8.61 22.08
N GLN A 145 -5.48 7.56 21.60
CA GLN A 145 -4.93 6.20 21.62
C GLN A 145 -3.72 6.07 20.71
N PHE A 146 -3.78 6.64 19.50
CA PHE A 146 -2.63 6.64 18.59
C PHE A 146 -1.49 7.48 19.16
N MET A 147 -1.77 8.72 19.59
CA MET A 147 -0.76 9.66 20.12
C MET A 147 -0.09 9.17 21.41
N SER A 148 -0.76 8.30 22.18
CA SER A 148 -0.16 7.63 23.34
C SER A 148 0.82 6.50 22.97
N GLY A 149 0.94 6.12 21.70
CA GLY A 149 1.74 4.97 21.24
C GLY A 149 1.05 3.61 21.43
N ARG A 150 -0.09 3.56 22.13
CA ARG A 150 -0.80 2.31 22.45
C ARG A 150 -1.25 1.53 21.22
N VAL A 151 -1.66 2.21 20.14
CA VAL A 151 -2.04 1.53 18.89
C VAL A 151 -0.86 0.77 18.28
N ILE A 152 0.33 1.37 18.27
CA ILE A 152 1.55 0.73 17.74
C ILE A 152 1.94 -0.44 18.64
N LEU A 153 1.94 -0.22 19.95
CA LEU A 153 2.27 -1.25 20.94
C LEU A 153 1.32 -2.46 20.85
N HIS A 154 0.00 -2.22 20.79
CA HIS A 154 -0.99 -3.30 20.64
C HIS A 154 -0.85 -4.03 19.31
N ASN A 155 -0.59 -3.31 18.21
CA ASN A 155 -0.35 -3.95 16.91
C ASN A 155 0.90 -4.84 16.93
N PHE A 156 1.96 -4.40 17.60
CA PHE A 156 3.19 -5.17 17.74
C PHE A 156 2.97 -6.41 18.62
N ALA A 157 2.30 -6.27 19.76
CA ALA A 157 1.93 -7.38 20.62
C ALA A 157 1.04 -8.39 19.88
N TYR A 158 0.01 -7.92 19.18
CA TYR A 158 -0.87 -8.75 18.36
C TYR A 158 -0.10 -9.50 17.27
N GLY A 159 0.74 -8.80 16.51
CA GLY A 159 1.55 -9.42 15.45
C GLY A 159 2.53 -10.46 15.99
N THR A 160 3.10 -10.19 17.17
CA THR A 160 3.95 -11.12 17.90
C THR A 160 3.20 -12.39 18.30
N PHE A 161 2.04 -12.26 18.94
CA PHE A 161 1.22 -13.43 19.30
C PHE A 161 0.80 -14.23 18.07
N GLN A 162 0.43 -13.55 16.99
CA GLN A 162 0.08 -14.21 15.73
C GLN A 162 1.28 -14.97 15.15
N SER A 163 2.47 -14.37 15.14
CA SER A 163 3.68 -15.04 14.67
C SER A 163 4.03 -16.26 15.52
N LEU A 164 3.90 -16.17 16.85
CA LEU A 164 4.11 -17.31 17.77
C LEU A 164 3.09 -18.44 17.55
N GLY A 165 1.85 -18.07 17.19
CA GLY A 165 0.81 -19.02 16.76
C GLY A 165 1.03 -19.63 15.37
N GLY A 166 2.19 -19.41 14.74
CA GLY A 166 2.53 -19.93 13.43
C GLY A 166 1.97 -19.11 12.26
N ASN A 167 1.42 -17.92 12.50
CA ASN A 167 0.98 -17.05 11.42
C ASN A 167 2.18 -16.34 10.77
N HIS A 168 2.55 -16.83 9.59
CA HIS A 168 3.65 -16.29 8.80
C HIS A 168 3.40 -14.91 8.17
N GLU A 169 2.21 -14.31 8.32
CA GLU A 169 1.95 -12.92 7.88
C GLU A 169 2.62 -11.87 8.77
N PHE A 170 3.15 -12.27 9.93
CA PHE A 170 3.85 -11.41 10.88
C PHE A 170 5.31 -11.84 11.01
N ILE A 171 6.18 -10.87 11.28
CA ILE A 171 7.61 -11.14 11.46
C ILE A 171 7.82 -11.80 12.82
N PRO A 172 8.53 -12.94 12.90
CA PRO A 172 8.90 -13.53 14.17
C PRO A 172 9.88 -12.63 14.90
N ILE A 173 9.55 -12.29 16.14
CA ILE A 173 10.37 -11.42 16.98
C ILE A 173 11.13 -12.30 17.96
N PRO A 174 12.47 -12.26 17.97
CA PRO A 174 13.23 -12.98 18.97
C PRO A 174 12.94 -12.38 20.35
N ARG A 175 12.61 -13.25 21.32
CA ARG A 175 12.37 -12.88 22.73
C ARG A 175 11.29 -11.80 22.91
N PRO A 176 10.06 -12.06 22.47
CA PRO A 176 9.00 -11.07 22.47
C PRO A 176 8.63 -10.57 23.88
N ALA A 177 8.72 -11.45 24.88
CA ALA A 177 8.45 -11.08 26.27
C ALA A 177 9.43 -10.00 26.78
N GLU A 178 10.72 -10.12 26.48
CA GLU A 178 11.74 -9.14 26.87
C GLU A 178 11.46 -7.78 26.23
N VAL A 179 11.20 -7.76 24.90
CA VAL A 179 10.90 -6.53 24.15
C VAL A 179 9.64 -5.84 24.67
N LEU A 180 8.55 -6.59 24.85
CA LEU A 180 7.26 -6.03 25.29
C LEU A 180 7.27 -5.60 26.75
N SER A 181 8.07 -6.26 27.60
CA SER A 181 8.22 -5.90 29.03
C SER A 181 9.18 -4.73 29.28
N SER A 182 9.95 -4.32 28.27
CA SER A 182 10.92 -3.25 28.42
C SER A 182 10.25 -1.91 28.72
N ARG A 183 10.79 -1.17 29.70
CA ARG A 183 10.33 0.19 30.03
C ARG A 183 10.54 1.18 28.88
N THR A 184 11.48 0.92 27.97
CA THR A 184 11.78 1.81 26.84
C THR A 184 10.85 1.60 25.64
N PHE A 185 10.23 0.43 25.52
CA PHE A 185 9.42 0.08 24.35
C PHE A 185 8.14 0.93 24.22
N PRO A 186 7.36 1.21 25.29
CA PRO A 186 6.24 2.14 25.22
C PRO A 186 6.65 3.55 24.81
N ALA A 187 7.80 4.04 25.31
CA ALA A 187 8.32 5.34 24.93
C ALA A 187 8.69 5.38 23.44
N ALA A 188 9.35 4.35 22.92
CA ALA A 188 9.66 4.22 21.49
C ALA A 188 8.38 4.17 20.63
N CYS A 189 7.35 3.42 21.06
CA CYS A 189 6.04 3.38 20.38
C CYS A 189 5.36 4.75 20.35
N ARG A 190 5.42 5.51 21.46
CA ARG A 190 4.90 6.88 21.50
C ARG A 190 5.65 7.79 20.54
N THR A 191 6.98 7.74 20.54
CA THR A 191 7.81 8.52 19.61
C THR A 191 7.48 8.18 18.15
N ALA A 192 7.40 6.88 17.81
CA ALA A 192 7.02 6.44 16.48
C ALA A 192 5.62 6.94 16.06
N ALA A 193 4.65 6.94 16.99
CA ALA A 193 3.32 7.47 16.75
C ALA A 193 3.35 8.98 16.48
N LEU A 194 4.06 9.76 17.29
CA LEU A 194 4.20 11.20 17.10
C LEU A 194 4.86 11.51 15.75
N LEU A 195 5.98 10.83 15.44
CA LEU A 195 6.67 11.00 14.16
C LEU A 195 5.75 10.65 12.98
N THR A 196 5.04 9.52 13.04
CA THR A 196 4.09 9.13 11.98
C THR A 196 2.98 10.17 11.81
N ALA A 197 2.41 10.66 12.92
CA ALA A 197 1.33 11.63 12.91
C ALA A 197 1.74 13.01 12.35
N LEU A 198 3.03 13.35 12.43
CA LEU A 198 3.60 14.59 11.87
C LEU A 198 4.08 14.42 10.43
N VAL A 199 4.74 13.30 10.12
CA VAL A 199 5.31 13.07 8.79
C VAL A 199 4.22 12.80 7.76
N GLU A 200 3.11 12.13 8.11
CA GLU A 200 2.04 11.92 7.14
C GLU A 200 1.44 13.23 6.61
N PRO A 201 0.99 14.20 7.44
CA PRO A 201 0.58 15.51 6.92
C PRO A 201 1.66 16.18 6.07
N ALA A 202 2.93 16.09 6.45
CA ALA A 202 4.04 16.63 5.67
C ALA A 202 4.19 15.96 4.30
N LEU A 203 4.03 14.63 4.21
CA LEU A 203 3.98 13.89 2.94
C LEU A 203 2.78 14.31 2.10
N GLY A 204 1.63 14.54 2.72
CA GLY A 204 0.42 14.97 2.03
C GLY A 204 0.53 16.38 1.46
N LEU A 205 1.11 17.32 2.23
CA LEU A 205 1.44 18.66 1.75
C LEU A 205 2.56 18.62 0.70
N GLY A 206 3.56 17.77 0.87
CA GLY A 206 4.59 17.58 -0.14
C GLY A 206 4.04 17.02 -1.45
N ALA A 207 3.06 16.12 -1.39
CA ALA A 207 2.37 15.57 -2.55
C ALA A 207 1.57 16.62 -3.33
N THR A 208 1.08 17.70 -2.69
CA THR A 208 0.47 18.82 -3.42
C THR A 208 1.51 19.66 -4.15
N GLY A 209 2.80 19.46 -3.88
CA GLY A 209 3.90 20.20 -4.47
C GLY A 209 4.59 21.16 -3.52
N LEU A 210 4.17 21.30 -2.26
CA LEU A 210 4.78 22.23 -1.29
C LEU A 210 6.17 21.80 -0.80
N MET A 211 6.73 20.72 -1.33
CA MET A 211 8.02 20.17 -0.96
C MET A 211 8.80 19.75 -2.21
N PRO A 212 10.13 19.96 -2.27
CA PRO A 212 10.95 19.45 -3.35
C PRO A 212 10.85 17.91 -3.47
N PRO A 213 10.80 17.34 -4.69
CA PRO A 213 10.68 15.89 -4.90
C PRO A 213 11.68 15.03 -4.11
N PRO A 214 12.98 15.36 -4.02
CA PRO A 214 13.93 14.54 -3.27
C PRO A 214 13.60 14.47 -1.78
N LEU A 215 13.11 15.58 -1.20
CA LEU A 215 12.74 15.62 0.21
C LEU A 215 11.44 14.84 0.45
N LEU A 216 10.46 14.93 -0.46
CA LEU A 216 9.22 14.16 -0.38
C LEU A 216 9.50 12.66 -0.40
N ILE A 217 10.29 12.19 -1.37
CA ILE A 217 10.65 10.77 -1.50
C ILE A 217 11.55 10.33 -0.33
N GLY A 218 12.50 11.18 0.07
CA GLY A 218 13.39 10.95 1.19
C GLY A 218 12.66 10.79 2.53
N LEU A 219 11.55 11.50 2.74
CA LEU A 219 10.67 11.31 3.90
C LEU A 219 9.76 10.08 3.77
N ALA A 220 9.29 9.78 2.56
CA ALA A 220 8.36 8.69 2.32
C ALA A 220 9.01 7.32 2.57
N ILE A 221 10.26 7.13 2.11
CA ILE A 221 10.99 5.87 2.26
C ILE A 221 11.07 5.38 3.72
N PRO A 222 11.60 6.14 4.70
CA PRO A 222 11.72 5.67 6.07
C PRO A 222 10.37 5.39 6.73
N VAL A 223 9.33 6.19 6.43
CA VAL A 223 7.98 5.94 6.94
C VAL A 223 7.44 4.62 6.44
N HIS A 224 7.55 4.36 5.14
CA HIS A 224 7.08 3.13 4.53
C HIS A 224 7.90 1.91 4.98
N LEU A 225 9.22 2.03 5.12
CA LEU A 225 10.06 0.98 5.71
C LEU A 225 9.62 0.69 7.15
N GLY A 226 9.32 1.71 7.95
CA GLY A 226 8.77 1.55 9.29
C GLY A 226 7.46 0.76 9.30
N PHE A 227 6.54 1.04 8.37
CA PHE A 227 5.31 0.26 8.24
C PHE A 227 5.58 -1.19 7.82
N LEU A 228 6.52 -1.41 6.88
CA LEU A 228 6.91 -2.75 6.44
C LEU A 228 7.50 -3.61 7.56
N LEU A 229 8.23 -3.01 8.51
CA LEU A 229 8.76 -3.72 9.67
C LEU A 229 7.67 -4.24 10.62
N ILE A 230 6.47 -3.66 10.59
CA ILE A 230 5.36 -4.06 11.47
C ILE A 230 4.54 -5.18 10.84
N SER A 231 4.27 -5.12 9.53
CA SER A 231 3.49 -6.14 8.84
C SER A 231 3.85 -6.20 7.35
N PRO A 232 4.98 -6.83 7.00
CA PRO A 232 5.53 -6.77 5.64
C PRO A 232 4.52 -7.32 4.64
N TYR A 233 3.92 -8.47 4.93
CA TYR A 233 3.00 -9.12 4.00
C TYR A 233 1.76 -8.28 3.71
N ARG A 234 1.17 -7.63 4.72
CA ARG A 234 -0.09 -6.89 4.52
C ARG A 234 0.13 -5.46 4.03
N ILE A 235 1.28 -4.87 4.32
CA ILE A 235 1.56 -3.47 4.06
C ILE A 235 2.29 -3.26 2.73
N VAL A 236 3.08 -4.22 2.23
CA VAL A 236 3.77 -4.10 0.92
C VAL A 236 2.86 -3.57 -0.20
N PRO A 237 1.64 -4.10 -0.42
CA PRO A 237 0.79 -3.59 -1.50
C PRO A 237 0.37 -2.13 -1.30
N PHE A 238 0.16 -1.71 -0.05
CA PHE A 238 -0.15 -0.32 0.27
C PHE A 238 1.06 0.57 0.07
N THR A 239 2.22 0.18 0.61
CA THR A 239 3.47 0.92 0.49
C THR A 239 3.88 1.11 -0.96
N ALA A 240 3.88 0.04 -1.76
CA ALA A 240 4.21 0.12 -3.17
C ALA A 240 3.25 1.05 -3.91
N ALA A 241 1.93 0.92 -3.67
CA ALA A 241 0.95 1.79 -4.30
C ALA A 241 1.12 3.27 -3.90
N ALA A 242 1.33 3.54 -2.61
CA ALA A 242 1.48 4.89 -2.10
C ALA A 242 2.78 5.57 -2.56
N LEU A 243 3.89 4.82 -2.66
CA LEU A 243 5.15 5.32 -3.24
C LEU A 243 5.01 5.60 -4.75
N GLY A 244 4.29 4.75 -5.48
CA GLY A 244 3.96 4.99 -6.89
C GLY A 244 3.17 6.28 -7.08
N LEU A 245 2.15 6.52 -6.24
CA LEU A 245 1.37 7.76 -6.26
C LEU A 245 2.21 8.99 -5.91
N LEU A 246 3.03 8.91 -4.87
CA LEU A 246 3.95 10.01 -4.52
C LEU A 246 4.91 10.32 -5.67
N THR A 247 5.45 9.31 -6.33
CA THR A 247 6.36 9.50 -7.48
C THR A 247 5.67 10.09 -8.71
N LEU A 248 4.40 9.75 -8.94
CA LEU A 248 3.63 10.41 -10.01
C LEU A 248 3.26 11.85 -9.63
N SER A 249 3.00 12.12 -8.35
CA SER A 249 2.65 13.47 -7.89
C SER A 249 3.76 14.49 -8.11
N THR A 250 5.03 14.05 -8.15
CA THR A 250 6.17 14.94 -8.39
C THR A 250 6.33 15.36 -9.86
N LEU A 251 5.61 14.74 -10.80
CA LEU A 251 5.64 15.13 -12.21
C LEU A 251 4.77 16.35 -12.49
N HIS A 252 3.54 16.36 -11.97
CA HIS A 252 2.59 17.46 -12.14
C HIS A 252 1.86 17.71 -10.80
N PRO A 253 2.50 18.39 -9.84
CA PRO A 253 1.89 18.69 -8.55
C PRO A 253 0.70 19.67 -8.69
N LEU A 254 -0.23 19.63 -7.74
CA LEU A 254 -1.37 20.56 -7.68
C LEU A 254 -0.96 22.03 -7.52
N ILE A 255 0.12 22.27 -6.79
CA ILE A 255 0.68 23.59 -6.49
C ILE A 255 2.14 23.55 -6.95
N PRO A 256 2.47 24.14 -8.10
CA PRO A 256 3.86 24.23 -8.52
C PRO A 256 4.61 25.15 -7.56
N LEU A 257 5.65 24.64 -6.90
CA LEU A 257 6.67 25.52 -6.33
C LEU A 257 7.28 26.25 -7.52
N GLY A 258 7.17 27.58 -7.57
CA GLY A 258 7.79 28.42 -8.60
C GLY A 258 9.33 28.42 -8.56
N LEU A 259 9.93 27.30 -8.15
CA LEU A 259 11.36 27.05 -8.28
C LEU A 259 11.66 26.88 -9.77
N PRO A 260 12.70 27.56 -10.30
CA PRO A 260 13.12 27.37 -11.68
C PRO A 260 13.48 25.90 -11.91
N SER A 261 12.90 25.31 -12.94
CA SER A 261 13.19 23.97 -13.45
C SER A 261 14.57 23.88 -14.10
#